data_AF-A0A7V0Q584-F1
#
_entry.id   AF-A0A7V0Q584-F1
#
_cell.length_a   1.000
_cell.length_b   1.000
_cell.length_c   1.000
_cell.angle_alpha   90.00
_cell.angle_beta   90.00
_cell.angle_gamma   90.00
#
_symmetry.space_group_name_H-M   'P 1'
#
loop_
_entity.id
_entity.type
_entity.pdbx_description
1 polymer ?
#
loop_
_entity_poly.entity_id
_entity_poly.type
_entity_poly.pdbx_seq_one_letter_code
_entity_poly.pdbx_strand_id
1 'polypeptide(L)' 'MLDPIVQSVIAHLDGLGTDYEMIDCDPDLADTAAFCAHYGYPPEKAANTIVVASRKPAGVHA' A
#
# COMPACT_ATOMS: atom_id res chain seq x y z
N MET A 1 -1.08 -7.79 20.55
CA MET A 1 -0.11 -8.35 19.59
C MET A 1 -0.48 -7.84 18.21
N LEU A 2 0.49 -7.40 17.42
CA LEU A 2 0.24 -6.99 16.04
C LEU A 2 -0.10 -8.21 15.16
N ASP A 3 -0.84 -7.96 14.08
CA ASP A 3 -1.14 -8.98 13.07
C ASP A 3 0.18 -9.57 12.48
N PRO A 4 0.28 -10.89 12.26
CA PRO A 4 1.50 -11.51 11.72
C PRO A 4 1.96 -10.93 10.37
N ILE A 5 1.02 -10.49 9.52
CA ILE A 5 1.33 -9.84 8.24
C ILE A 5 2.01 -8.49 8.51
N VAL A 6 1.48 -7.70 9.44
CA VAL A 6 2.08 -6.41 9.83
C VAL A 6 3.50 -6.61 10.36
N GLN A 7 3.72 -7.63 11.20
CA GLN A 7 5.05 -7.97 11.71
C GLN A 7 6.03 -8.33 10.58
N SER A 8 5.57 -9.07 9.57
CA SER A 8 6.41 -9.43 8.43
C SER A 8 6.78 -8.22 7.57
N VAL A 9 5.88 -7.25 7.41
CA VAL A 9 6.16 -6.01 6.66
C VAL A 9 7.19 -5.15 7.38
N ILE A 10 7.03 -4.96 8.70
CA ILE A 10 7.97 -4.21 9.56
C ILE A 10 9.38 -4.80 9.45
N ALA A 11 9.52 -6.11 9.62
CA ALA A 11 10.82 -6.77 9.53
C ALA A 11 11.49 -6.60 8.15
N HIS A 12 10.70 -6.52 7.08
CA HIS A 12 11.22 -6.25 5.74
C HIS A 12 11.68 -4.79 5.59
N LEU A 13 10.89 -3.82 6.07
CA LEU A 13 11.24 -2.40 6.06
C LEU A 13 12.51 -2.12 6.87
N ASP A 14 12.64 -2.72 8.06
CA ASP A 14 13.84 -2.61 8.90
C ASP A 14 15.10 -3.09 8.15
N GLY A 15 14.97 -4.16 7.36
CA GLY A 15 16.05 -4.68 6.53
C GLY A 15 16.50 -3.76 5.38
N LEU A 16 15.66 -2.80 4.97
CA LEU A 16 15.99 -1.79 3.95
C LEU A 16 16.81 -0.63 4.53
N GLY A 17 16.86 -0.49 5.87
CA GLY A 17 17.61 0.58 6.54
C GLY A 17 17.14 2.00 6.20
N THR A 18 15.87 2.15 5.84
CA THR A 18 15.24 3.43 5.49
C THR A 18 14.28 3.83 6.61
N ASP A 19 14.23 5.11 6.95
CA ASP A 19 13.27 5.61 7.94
C ASP A 19 11.84 5.49 7.41
N TYR A 20 10.92 5.04 8.26
CA TYR A 20 9.50 4.95 7.95
C TYR A 20 8.66 5.25 9.19
N GLU A 21 7.41 5.64 8.93
CA GLU A 21 6.38 5.86 9.93
C GLU A 21 5.14 5.04 9.55
N MET A 22 4.51 4.44 10.55
CA MET A 22 3.19 3.83 10.37
C MET A 22 2.12 4.83 10.78
N ILE A 23 1.15 5.05 9.89
CA ILE A 23 0.01 5.94 10.12
C ILE A 23 -1.22 5.05 10.33
N ASP A 24 -1.85 5.17 11.50
CA ASP A 24 -3.13 4.52 11.76
C ASP A 24 -4.22 5.23 10.95
N CYS A 25 -4.66 4.59 9.86
CA CYS A 25 -5.68 5.11 8.96
C CYS A 25 -7.06 4.55 9.34
N ASP A 26 -8.06 5.42 9.51
CA ASP A 26 -9.45 5.02 9.62
C ASP A 26 -9.90 4.37 8.29
N PRO A 27 -10.41 3.13 8.30
CA PRO A 27 -10.88 2.46 7.09
C PRO A 27 -11.92 3.26 6.30
N ASP A 28 -12.75 4.07 6.95
CA ASP A 28 -13.77 4.89 6.29
C ASP A 28 -13.16 6.11 5.56
N LEU A 29 -11.89 6.43 5.86
CA LEU A 29 -11.11 7.51 5.23
C LEU A 29 -10.03 6.99 4.28
N ALA A 30 -10.02 5.68 3.96
CA ALA A 30 -8.96 5.05 3.18
C ALA A 30 -8.91 5.50 1.70
N ASP A 31 -9.96 6.16 1.19
CA ASP A 31 -9.89 6.81 -0.13
C ASP A 31 -8.77 7.85 -0.15
N THR A 32 -7.96 7.88 -1.22
CA THR A 32 -6.78 8.74 -1.27
C THR A 32 -7.10 10.22 -1.08
N ALA A 33 -8.20 10.73 -1.66
CA ALA A 33 -8.56 12.13 -1.53
C ALA A 33 -9.08 12.43 -0.12
N ALA A 34 -9.89 11.54 0.45
CA ALA A 34 -10.38 11.66 1.83
C ALA A 34 -9.22 11.61 2.85
N PHE A 35 -8.30 10.65 2.69
CA PHE A 35 -7.11 10.51 3.51
C PHE A 35 -6.26 11.79 3.48
N CYS A 36 -5.92 12.27 2.27
CA CYS A 36 -5.10 13.47 2.12
C CYS A 36 -5.76 14.70 2.75
N ALA A 37 -7.07 14.87 2.54
CA ALA A 37 -7.81 15.99 3.11
C ALA A 37 -7.92 15.92 4.64
N HIS A 38 -8.08 14.72 5.22
CA HIS A 38 -8.24 14.53 6.65
C HIS A 38 -6.91 14.60 7.41
N TYR A 39 -5.89 13.88 6.93
CA TYR A 39 -4.61 13.72 7.62
C TYR A 39 -3.56 14.75 7.17
N GLY A 40 -3.86 15.59 6.18
CA GLY A 40 -3.01 16.71 5.75
C GLY A 40 -1.82 16.30 4.88
N TYR A 41 -1.85 15.12 4.28
CA TYR A 41 -0.83 14.69 3.33
C TYR A 41 -1.08 15.29 1.94
N PRO A 42 -0.04 15.77 1.24
CA PRO A 42 -0.18 16.25 -0.13
C PRO A 42 -0.53 15.09 -1.07
N PRO A 43 -1.56 15.21 -1.93
CA PRO A 43 -1.98 14.15 -2.86
C PRO A 43 -0.86 13.61 -3.75
N GLU A 44 0.08 14.46 -4.16
CA GLU A 44 1.23 14.08 -4.98
C GLU A 44 2.26 13.18 -4.27
N LYS A 45 2.17 13.06 -2.93
CA LYS A 45 2.98 12.12 -2.13
C LYS A 45 2.22 10.86 -1.75
N ALA A 46 0.93 10.76 -2.09
CA ALA A 46 0.17 9.54 -1.89
C ALA A 46 0.41 8.56 -3.05
N ALA A 47 0.44 7.26 -2.74
CA ALA A 47 0.59 6.20 -3.71
C ALA A 47 -0.37 5.05 -3.41
N ASN A 48 -0.92 4.46 -4.48
CA ASN A 48 -1.74 3.26 -4.38
C ASN A 48 -0.92 2.03 -4.78
N THR A 49 -1.03 0.97 -3.99
CA THR A 49 -0.46 -0.35 -4.33
C THR A 49 -1.53 -1.17 -5.04
N ILE A 50 -1.37 -1.37 -6.35
CA ILE A 50 -2.31 -2.17 -7.17
C ILE A 50 -1.68 -3.52 -7.48
N VAL A 51 -2.33 -4.61 -7.06
CA VAL A 51 -1.91 -5.98 -7.39
C VAL A 51 -2.73 -6.45 -8.60
N VAL A 52 -2.08 -6.64 -9.74
CA VAL A 52 -2.71 -7.14 -10.97
C VAL A 52 -2.28 -8.58 -11.27
N ALA A 53 -3.21 -9.39 -11.73
CA ALA A 53 -2.94 -10.73 -12.25
C ALA A 53 -3.57 -10.85 -13.64
N SER A 54 -2.80 -11.30 -14.63
CA SER A 54 -3.28 -11.53 -16.00
C SER A 54 -3.25 -13.01 -16.35
N ARG A 55 -4.24 -13.48 -17.10
CA ARG A 55 -4.24 -14.80 -17.74
C ARG A 55 -4.16 -14.61 -19.25
N LYS A 56 -3.16 -15.21 -19.91
CA LYS A 56 -3.14 -15.26 -21.38
C LYS A 56 -4.14 -16.31 -21.87
N PRO A 57 -5.02 -16.00 -22.84
CA PRO A 57 -5.77 -17.03 -23.56
C PRO A 57 -4.79 -17.94 -24.32
N ALA A 58 -5.15 -19.21 -24.53
CA ALA A 58 -4.38 -20.11 -25.40
C ALA A 58 -4.30 -19.48 -26.81
N GLY A 59 -3.09 -19.40 -27.36
CA GLY A 59 -2.76 -18.54 -28.50
C GLY A 59 -3.56 -18.84 -29.76
N VAL A 60 -4.00 -17.80 -30.46
CA VAL A 60 -4.14 -17.85 -31.92
C VAL A 60 -2.80 -17.37 -32.47
N HIS A 61 -1.98 -18.31 -32.92
CA HIS A 61 -0.77 -18.01 -33.66
C HIS A 61 -1.19 -17.45 -35.03
N ALA A 62 -0.82 -16.20 -35.31
CA ALA A 62 -0.83 -15.67 -36.68
C ALA A 62 0.39 -16.20 -37.45
#